data_AF-L9Z4D6-F1
#
_entry.id   AF-L9Z4D6-F1
#
_cell.length_a   1.000
_cell.length_b   1.000
_cell.length_c   1.000
_cell.angle_alpha   90.00
_cell.angle_beta   90.00
_cell.angle_gamma   90.00
#
_symmetry.space_group_name_H-M   'P 1'
#
loop_
_entity.id
_entity.type
_entity.pdbx_description
1 polymer ?
#
loop_
_entity_poly.entity_id
_entity_poly.type
_entity_poly.pdbx_seq_one_letter_code
_entity_poly.pdbx_strand_id
1 'polypeptide(L)'
;MNIDDFVSTNEPTDDGEQFQLENDKLLDIALDGSVIAKAGSMIAYDGDISFEGRSSAEGGITGFLKEAATNEGTPVMEATGTGHLYLADQEKKIQLLELEAGQSVSVNGNDVLAFESSVTYEIRTVESIAGFSAGGMTNVFLEGPGTVAITTHGEPLVLRPPVRTDPSATVAWSETTPGSHVDSALSNLIGQSSDETYQLEFTGSDGFVVVQPYEEGAPQQ
;
A
#
# COMPACT_ATOMS: atom_id res chain seq x y z
N MET A 1 17.19 1.09 -32.50
CA MET A 1 16.80 2.28 -31.74
C MET A 1 18.03 3.16 -31.62
N ASN A 2 17.98 4.37 -32.17
CA ASN A 2 19.02 5.39 -31.93
C ASN A 2 18.72 6.13 -30.61
N ILE A 3 19.53 7.12 -30.23
CA ILE A 3 19.35 7.86 -28.97
C ILE A 3 18.05 8.67 -28.99
N ASP A 4 17.75 9.36 -30.09
CA ASP A 4 16.53 10.17 -30.21
C ASP A 4 15.27 9.31 -30.08
N ASP A 5 15.25 8.14 -30.74
CA ASP A 5 14.18 7.15 -30.62
C ASP A 5 14.03 6.63 -29.19
N PHE A 6 15.15 6.41 -28.48
CA PHE A 6 15.12 5.96 -27.08
C PHE A 6 14.51 7.03 -26.18
N VAL A 7 14.90 8.30 -26.35
CA VAL A 7 14.36 9.42 -25.58
C VAL A 7 12.87 9.58 -25.87
N SER A 8 12.46 9.70 -27.14
CA SER A 8 11.05 9.93 -27.47
C SER A 8 10.12 8.77 -27.10
N THR A 9 10.66 7.55 -26.93
CA THR A 9 9.86 6.37 -26.53
C THR A 9 9.71 6.27 -25.01
N ASN A 10 10.59 6.90 -24.23
CA ASN A 10 10.64 6.76 -22.77
C ASN A 10 10.57 8.12 -22.05
N GLU A 11 10.12 9.17 -22.74
CA GLU A 11 9.81 10.45 -22.12
C GLU A 11 8.53 10.31 -21.29
N PRO A 12 8.43 11.02 -20.15
CA PRO A 12 7.19 11.05 -19.38
C PRO A 12 6.02 11.49 -20.24
N THR A 13 4.89 10.83 -20.03
CA THR A 13 3.63 11.23 -20.63
C THR A 13 2.94 12.26 -19.73
N ASP A 14 1.89 12.92 -20.21
CA ASP A 14 1.07 13.81 -19.39
C ASP A 14 -0.36 13.67 -19.90
N ASP A 15 -1.20 13.00 -19.11
CA ASP A 15 -2.62 12.83 -19.40
C ASP A 15 -3.50 13.90 -18.71
N GLY A 16 -2.88 14.80 -17.94
CA GLY A 16 -3.52 15.87 -17.19
C GLY A 16 -4.10 15.43 -15.85
N GLU A 17 -3.93 14.18 -15.44
CA GLU A 17 -4.33 13.69 -14.12
C GLU A 17 -3.22 13.94 -13.08
N GLN A 18 -3.61 14.11 -11.81
CA GLN A 18 -2.61 14.31 -10.76
C GLN A 18 -1.77 13.04 -10.53
N PHE A 19 -2.38 11.86 -10.66
CA PHE A 19 -1.73 10.56 -10.48
C PHE A 19 -1.81 9.80 -11.80
N GLN A 20 -0.65 9.56 -12.43
CA GLN A 20 -0.58 8.93 -13.74
C GLN A 20 0.47 7.81 -13.76
N LEU A 21 0.23 6.78 -14.58
CA LEU A 21 1.17 5.66 -14.74
C LEU A 21 1.99 5.82 -16.01
N GLU A 22 3.30 6.08 -15.86
CA GLU A 22 4.25 6.02 -16.99
C GLU A 22 4.39 4.60 -17.53
N ASN A 23 4.22 3.63 -16.63
CA ASN A 23 4.01 2.23 -16.94
C ASN A 23 3.39 1.57 -15.70
N ASP A 24 3.17 0.26 -15.77
CA ASP A 24 2.52 -0.50 -14.70
C ASP A 24 3.28 -0.52 -13.35
N LYS A 25 4.51 0.01 -13.28
CA LYS A 25 5.38 0.00 -12.09
C LYS A 25 5.96 1.37 -11.73
N LEU A 26 5.61 2.42 -12.47
CA LEU A 26 6.14 3.76 -12.28
C LEU A 26 4.99 4.76 -12.22
N LEU A 27 4.80 5.36 -11.05
CA LEU A 27 3.82 6.42 -10.82
C LEU A 27 4.51 7.77 -11.03
N ASP A 28 3.91 8.61 -11.85
CA ASP A 28 4.17 10.05 -11.87
C ASP A 28 3.03 10.76 -11.15
N ILE A 29 3.38 11.71 -10.29
CA ILE A 29 2.46 12.61 -9.62
C ILE A 29 2.76 14.03 -10.09
N ALA A 30 1.85 14.60 -10.88
CA ALA A 30 1.85 16.02 -11.23
C ALA A 30 1.49 16.84 -9.98
N LEU A 31 2.49 17.23 -9.22
CA LEU A 31 2.33 17.86 -7.92
C LEU A 31 2.00 19.34 -8.06
N ASP A 32 0.89 19.77 -7.48
CA ASP A 32 0.57 21.17 -7.17
C ASP A 32 -0.05 21.22 -5.76
N GLY A 33 0.77 21.54 -4.75
CA GLY A 33 0.39 21.46 -3.35
C GLY A 33 1.10 20.31 -2.65
N SER A 34 0.36 19.38 -2.04
CA SER A 34 0.98 18.27 -1.30
C SER A 34 0.29 16.92 -1.53
N VAL A 35 1.07 15.85 -1.37
CA VAL A 35 0.61 14.45 -1.36
C VAL A 35 1.32 13.67 -0.27
N ILE A 36 0.74 12.56 0.16
CA ILE A 36 1.38 11.60 1.04
C ILE A 36 1.90 10.44 0.21
N ALA A 37 3.14 10.01 0.47
CA ALA A 37 3.80 8.92 -0.23
C ALA A 37 4.54 8.00 0.74
N LYS A 38 4.82 6.78 0.32
CA LYS A 38 5.68 5.83 1.06
C LYS A 38 7.08 6.42 1.16
N ALA A 39 7.63 6.47 2.38
CA ALA A 39 8.98 6.96 2.56
C ALA A 39 9.97 6.03 1.85
N GLY A 40 10.87 6.61 1.06
CA GLY A 40 11.87 5.87 0.30
C GLY A 40 11.40 5.29 -1.04
N SER A 41 10.16 5.54 -1.47
CA SER A 41 9.68 5.14 -2.81
C SER A 41 9.99 6.16 -3.90
N MET A 42 10.45 7.36 -3.56
CA MET A 42 10.83 8.38 -4.54
C MET A 42 12.08 7.95 -5.30
N ILE A 43 11.99 7.97 -6.63
CA ILE A 43 13.10 7.61 -7.53
C ILE A 43 13.60 8.79 -8.38
N ALA A 44 12.74 9.77 -8.66
CA ALA A 44 13.08 11.00 -9.36
C ALA A 44 12.05 12.09 -9.07
N TYR A 45 12.42 13.35 -9.31
CA TYR A 45 11.49 14.48 -9.33
C TYR A 45 12.08 15.64 -10.14
N ASP A 46 11.22 16.51 -10.65
CA ASP A 46 11.58 17.83 -11.16
C ASP A 46 10.67 18.92 -10.57
N GLY A 47 11.03 20.19 -10.80
CA GLY A 47 10.37 21.33 -10.17
C GLY A 47 10.90 21.63 -8.76
N ASP A 48 10.09 22.35 -8.00
CA ASP A 48 10.40 22.79 -6.62
C ASP A 48 9.57 21.95 -5.64
N ILE A 49 10.14 20.82 -5.20
CA ILE A 49 9.49 19.86 -4.30
C ILE A 49 10.35 19.66 -3.04
N SER A 50 9.69 19.74 -1.89
CA SER A 50 10.23 19.49 -0.56
C SER A 50 9.62 18.24 0.05
N PHE A 51 10.38 17.56 0.91
CA PHE A 51 9.97 16.30 1.52
C PHE A 51 10.10 16.37 3.05
N GLU A 52 9.03 16.01 3.75
CA GLU A 52 9.01 15.93 5.21
C GLU A 52 8.57 14.54 5.65
N GLY A 53 9.40 13.85 6.43
CA GLY A 53 9.04 12.55 7.00
C GLY A 53 7.96 12.72 8.07
N ARG A 54 6.88 11.93 7.99
CA ARG A 54 5.84 11.89 9.01
C ARG A 54 6.05 10.64 9.87
N SER A 55 6.58 10.82 11.08
CA SER A 55 6.62 9.76 12.10
C SER A 55 5.25 9.68 12.78
N SER A 56 4.45 8.66 12.46
CA SER A 56 3.13 8.47 13.06
C SER A 56 3.24 7.91 14.48
N ALA A 57 2.61 8.60 15.43
CA ALA A 57 1.94 7.99 16.59
C ALA A 57 0.52 8.56 16.73
N GLU A 58 0.34 9.86 16.51
CA GLU A 58 -0.94 10.55 16.32
C GLU A 58 -0.55 11.95 15.79
N GLY A 59 -1.28 12.50 14.82
CA GLY A 59 -0.88 13.72 14.08
C GLY A 59 -0.26 14.82 14.97
N GLY A 60 1.05 15.00 14.85
CA GLY A 60 1.80 15.92 15.69
C GLY A 60 3.19 16.23 15.14
N ILE A 61 3.39 17.49 14.77
CA ILE A 61 4.65 18.09 14.30
C ILE A 61 5.73 17.93 15.37
N THR A 62 6.84 17.26 15.04
CA THR A 62 8.22 17.72 15.37
C THR A 62 9.28 16.78 14.81
N GLY A 63 10.15 17.30 13.94
CA GLY A 63 11.57 17.03 14.04
C GLY A 63 12.17 16.04 13.04
N PHE A 64 13.08 16.57 12.23
CA PHE A 64 14.11 15.86 11.48
C PHE A 64 14.70 14.65 12.24
N LEU A 65 14.75 13.50 11.53
CA LEU A 65 15.65 12.37 11.75
C LEU A 65 15.82 11.95 13.23
N LYS A 66 14.85 11.22 13.77
CA LYS A 66 15.10 10.23 14.84
C LYS A 66 13.84 9.40 15.08
N GLU A 67 13.52 8.48 14.17
CA GLU A 67 12.70 7.33 14.53
C GLU A 67 12.72 6.27 13.41
N ALA A 68 13.91 5.75 13.07
CA ALA A 68 14.00 4.40 12.49
C ALA A 68 13.71 3.32 13.56
N ALA A 69 12.87 3.64 14.55
CA ALA A 69 12.81 2.98 15.85
C ALA A 69 11.41 2.88 16.46
N THR A 70 10.34 3.27 15.75
CA THR A 70 9.00 2.73 16.01
C THR A 70 8.75 1.65 14.98
N ASN A 71 8.98 0.40 15.37
CA ASN A 71 8.70 -0.81 14.58
C ASN A 71 7.18 -1.03 14.33
N GLU A 72 6.36 0.03 14.31
CA GLU A 72 4.89 -0.06 14.45
C GLU A 72 4.13 0.89 13.50
N GLY A 73 4.63 1.14 12.29
CA GLY A 73 3.86 1.90 11.30
C GLY A 73 4.43 1.89 9.89
N THR A 74 3.55 2.03 8.88
CA THR A 74 3.94 2.31 7.50
C THR A 74 4.69 3.64 7.45
N PRO A 75 5.98 3.67 7.08
CA PRO A 75 6.72 4.92 7.02
C PRO A 75 6.22 5.74 5.84
N VAL A 76 5.60 6.88 6.13
CA VAL A 76 5.09 7.82 5.12
C VAL A 76 5.87 9.14 5.13
N MET A 77 5.91 9.81 3.99
CA MET A 77 6.46 11.15 3.79
C MET A 77 5.41 12.04 3.15
N GLU A 78 5.44 13.33 3.46
CA GLU A 78 4.69 14.36 2.75
C GLU A 78 5.62 15.02 1.73
N ALA A 79 5.21 15.02 0.47
CA ALA A 79 5.86 15.78 -0.59
C ALA A 79 5.04 17.05 -0.84
N THR A 80 5.67 18.22 -0.80
CA THR A 80 4.99 19.51 -0.98
C THR A 80 5.76 20.38 -1.98
N GLY A 81 5.07 20.94 -2.97
CA GLY A 81 5.68 21.77 -3.98
C GLY A 81 4.89 21.86 -5.29
N THR A 82 5.62 22.18 -6.36
CA THR A 82 5.10 22.19 -7.73
C THR A 82 6.11 21.54 -8.68
N GLY A 83 5.69 20.53 -9.45
CA GLY A 83 6.55 19.77 -10.37
C GLY A 83 6.05 18.34 -10.57
N HIS A 84 6.91 17.43 -11.04
CA HIS A 84 6.58 16.01 -11.15
C HIS A 84 7.36 15.19 -10.12
N LEU A 85 6.66 14.23 -9.49
CA LEU A 85 7.24 13.30 -8.51
C LEU A 85 7.07 11.86 -8.99
N TYR A 86 8.19 11.18 -9.21
CA TYR A 86 8.21 9.80 -9.70
C TYR A 86 8.45 8.81 -8.55
N LEU A 87 7.51 7.88 -8.38
CA LEU A 87 7.52 6.87 -7.32
C LEU A 87 7.53 5.44 -7.88
N ALA A 88 8.26 4.55 -7.21
CA ALA A 88 8.23 3.11 -7.46
C ALA A 88 8.48 2.34 -6.17
N ASP A 89 7.98 1.10 -6.09
CA ASP A 89 8.21 0.21 -4.94
C ASP A 89 8.60 -1.19 -5.41
N GLN A 90 9.91 -1.49 -5.37
CA GLN A 90 10.46 -2.83 -5.56
C GLN A 90 9.91 -3.61 -6.78
N GLU A 91 9.72 -2.92 -7.91
CA GLU A 91 9.15 -3.48 -9.15
C GLU A 91 7.72 -4.04 -9.02
N LYS A 92 7.02 -3.75 -7.91
CA LYS A 92 5.59 -4.03 -7.75
C LYS A 92 4.80 -3.24 -8.79
N LYS A 93 3.70 -3.84 -9.25
CA LYS A 93 2.71 -3.17 -10.08
C LYS A 93 1.89 -2.20 -9.25
N ILE A 94 1.51 -1.08 -9.86
CA ILE A 94 0.76 -0.01 -9.20
C ILE A 94 -0.69 -0.05 -9.66
N GLN A 95 -1.61 0.09 -8.71
CA GLN A 95 -3.04 0.19 -8.97
C GLN A 95 -3.55 1.52 -8.42
N LEU A 96 -4.18 2.31 -9.28
CA LEU A 96 -4.85 3.55 -8.91
C LEU A 96 -6.30 3.25 -8.53
N LEU A 97 -6.69 3.71 -7.34
CA LEU A 97 -8.04 3.60 -6.81
C LEU A 97 -8.57 5.01 -6.57
N GLU A 98 -9.58 5.42 -7.33
CA GLU A 98 -10.34 6.63 -7.05
C GLU A 98 -11.39 6.31 -5.98
N LEU A 99 -11.30 7.00 -4.84
CA LEU A 99 -12.26 6.89 -3.76
C LEU A 99 -13.21 8.08 -3.83
N GLU A 100 -14.49 7.80 -3.98
CA GLU A 100 -15.54 8.80 -3.80
C GLU A 100 -15.70 9.18 -2.32
N ALA A 101 -16.41 10.28 -2.05
CA ALA A 101 -16.72 10.67 -0.68
C ALA A 101 -17.49 9.56 0.06
N GLY A 102 -16.92 9.09 1.18
CA GLY A 102 -17.46 8.00 2.00
C GLY A 102 -17.08 6.59 1.54
N GLN A 103 -16.36 6.44 0.43
CA GLN A 103 -15.71 5.18 0.07
C GLN A 103 -14.41 5.03 0.85
N SER A 104 -14.07 3.81 1.22
CA SER A 104 -12.84 3.51 1.95
C SER A 104 -12.23 2.17 1.54
N VAL A 105 -10.93 2.04 1.77
CA VAL A 105 -10.18 0.81 1.58
C VAL A 105 -9.16 0.67 2.70
N SER A 106 -9.05 -0.54 3.26
CA SER A 106 -7.95 -0.90 4.15
C SER A 106 -6.87 -1.60 3.34
N VAL A 107 -5.64 -1.13 3.41
CA VAL A 107 -4.51 -1.62 2.63
C VAL A 107 -3.41 -2.04 3.60
N ASN A 108 -2.74 -3.16 3.31
CA ASN A 108 -1.52 -3.54 4.01
C ASN A 108 -0.52 -2.38 3.91
N GLY A 109 0.10 -2.02 5.03
CA GLY A 109 1.05 -0.93 5.11
C GLY A 109 2.20 -1.02 4.13
N ASN A 110 2.67 -2.25 3.84
CA ASN A 110 3.73 -2.48 2.86
C ASN A 110 3.31 -2.12 1.43
N ASP A 111 2.01 -2.11 1.15
CA ASP A 111 1.45 -1.98 -0.19
C ASP A 111 0.89 -0.58 -0.49
N VAL A 112 0.86 0.34 0.46
CA VAL A 112 0.50 1.74 0.20
C VAL A 112 1.67 2.46 -0.47
N LEU A 113 1.46 3.04 -1.66
CA LEU A 113 2.49 3.80 -2.37
C LEU A 113 2.33 5.31 -2.20
N ALA A 114 1.14 5.85 -2.46
CA ALA A 114 0.84 7.27 -2.33
C ALA A 114 -0.66 7.53 -2.31
N PHE A 115 -1.08 8.70 -1.83
CA PHE A 115 -2.46 9.15 -1.90
C PHE A 115 -2.54 10.68 -1.83
N GLU A 116 -3.61 11.23 -2.38
CA GLU A 116 -3.89 12.66 -2.33
C GLU A 116 -4.08 13.15 -0.89
N SER A 117 -3.72 14.40 -0.61
CA SER A 117 -3.89 15.01 0.72
C SER A 117 -5.35 15.19 1.16
N SER A 118 -6.30 15.04 0.23
CA SER A 118 -7.75 15.00 0.47
C SER A 118 -8.20 13.70 1.14
N VAL A 119 -7.46 12.60 0.95
CA VAL A 119 -7.77 11.29 1.52
C VAL A 119 -7.41 11.28 3.01
N THR A 120 -8.39 10.94 3.84
CA THR A 120 -8.16 10.75 5.28
C THR A 120 -7.56 9.37 5.52
N TYR A 121 -6.60 9.26 6.43
CA TYR A 121 -5.98 7.97 6.75
C TYR A 121 -5.82 7.72 8.24
N GLU A 122 -5.89 6.44 8.62
CA GLU A 122 -5.62 5.95 9.96
C GLU A 122 -4.77 4.68 9.88
N ILE A 123 -3.63 4.67 10.57
CA ILE A 123 -2.78 3.48 10.66
C ILE A 123 -3.27 2.63 11.83
N ARG A 124 -3.62 1.38 11.57
CA ARG A 124 -4.07 0.41 12.56
C ARG A 124 -3.21 -0.83 12.49
N THR A 125 -2.61 -1.22 13.62
CA THR A 125 -2.00 -2.53 13.74
C THR A 125 -3.07 -3.52 14.16
N VAL A 126 -3.32 -4.53 13.34
CA VAL A 126 -4.17 -5.65 13.73
C VAL A 126 -3.36 -6.53 14.67
N GLU A 127 -3.54 -6.29 15.98
CA GLU A 127 -2.90 -7.07 17.03
C GLU A 127 -3.29 -8.55 16.90
N SER A 128 -2.30 -9.44 16.93
CA SER A 128 -2.47 -10.91 17.05
C SER A 128 -2.90 -11.73 15.81
N ILE A 129 -2.54 -11.33 14.59
CA ILE A 129 -2.45 -12.33 13.50
C ILE A 129 -1.20 -13.18 13.75
N ALA A 130 -1.40 -14.35 14.36
CA ALA A 130 -0.33 -15.33 14.55
C ALA A 130 0.24 -15.75 13.17
N GLY A 131 1.57 -15.86 13.08
CA GLY A 131 2.30 -16.07 11.81
C GLY A 131 3.18 -14.88 11.39
N PHE A 132 2.87 -13.65 11.80
CA PHE A 132 3.79 -12.52 11.66
C PHE A 132 4.71 -12.42 12.88
N SER A 133 6.02 -12.48 12.66
CA SER A 133 7.01 -12.30 13.73
C SER A 133 6.92 -10.89 14.33
N ALA A 134 6.68 -10.79 15.63
CA ALA A 134 6.83 -9.61 16.49
C ALA A 134 6.57 -8.24 15.79
N GLY A 135 5.31 -7.97 15.43
CA GLY A 135 4.91 -6.68 14.85
C GLY A 135 3.44 -6.59 14.40
N GLY A 136 2.79 -7.74 14.14
CA GLY A 136 1.41 -7.76 13.63
C GLY A 136 1.31 -7.37 12.16
N MET A 137 0.10 -7.37 11.61
CA MET A 137 -0.18 -6.83 10.28
C MET A 137 -0.59 -5.36 10.44
N THR A 138 0.26 -4.44 9.99
CA THR A 138 -0.09 -3.01 9.96
C THR A 138 -0.89 -2.72 8.72
N ASN A 139 -2.06 -2.14 8.92
CA ASN A 139 -2.94 -1.70 7.85
C ASN A 139 -3.15 -0.19 7.90
N VAL A 140 -3.31 0.41 6.73
CA VAL A 140 -3.72 1.81 6.58
C VAL A 140 -5.16 1.81 6.09
N PHE A 141 -6.05 2.37 6.91
CA PHE A 141 -7.42 2.65 6.51
C PHE A 141 -7.42 4.00 5.78
N LEU A 142 -7.91 4.02 4.55
CA LEU A 142 -7.95 5.19 3.67
C LEU A 142 -9.40 5.49 3.30
N GLU A 143 -9.83 6.74 3.49
CA GLU A 143 -11.19 7.19 3.21
C GLU A 143 -11.18 8.42 2.29
N GLY A 144 -11.95 8.34 1.22
CA GLY A 144 -12.05 9.39 0.21
C GLY A 144 -12.76 10.66 0.69
N PRO A 145 -12.82 11.70 -0.16
CA PRO A 145 -12.54 11.62 -1.59
C PRO A 145 -11.06 11.72 -1.96
N GLY A 146 -10.67 11.10 -3.07
CA GLY A 146 -9.36 11.29 -3.71
C GLY A 146 -8.74 10.00 -4.24
N THR A 147 -7.62 10.14 -4.92
CA THR A 147 -6.87 9.03 -5.51
C THR A 147 -5.91 8.39 -4.51
N VAL A 148 -5.87 7.06 -4.52
CA VAL A 148 -4.92 6.23 -3.78
C VAL A 148 -4.16 5.33 -4.76
N ALA A 149 -2.83 5.36 -4.69
CA ALA A 149 -1.96 4.40 -5.35
C ALA A 149 -1.56 3.28 -4.37
N ILE A 150 -1.95 2.05 -4.68
CA ILE A 150 -1.50 0.85 -3.99
C ILE A 150 -0.58 0.03 -4.88
N THR A 151 0.17 -0.89 -4.29
CA THR A 151 1.11 -1.76 -5.00
C THR A 151 0.76 -3.23 -4.81
N THR A 152 1.12 -4.02 -5.81
CA THR A 152 0.86 -5.46 -5.87
C THR A 152 2.03 -6.14 -6.55
N HIS A 153 2.49 -7.27 -6.02
CA HIS A 153 3.42 -8.13 -6.73
C HIS A 153 2.68 -8.86 -7.86
N GLY A 154 2.81 -8.37 -9.09
CA GLY A 154 2.11 -8.93 -10.25
C GLY A 154 0.65 -8.46 -10.35
N GLU A 155 -0.14 -9.12 -11.19
CA GLU A 155 -1.55 -8.78 -11.38
C GLU A 155 -2.40 -9.30 -10.19
N PRO A 156 -3.15 -8.43 -9.48
CA PRO A 156 -3.94 -8.87 -8.35
C PRO A 156 -5.20 -9.64 -8.78
N LEU A 157 -5.71 -10.44 -7.85
CA LEU A 157 -7.02 -11.09 -7.91
C LEU A 157 -7.95 -10.43 -6.88
N VAL A 158 -9.14 -10.03 -7.33
CA VAL A 158 -10.18 -9.46 -6.46
C VAL A 158 -11.27 -10.50 -6.20
N LEU A 159 -11.57 -10.74 -4.93
CA LEU A 159 -12.52 -11.74 -4.46
C LEU A 159 -13.64 -11.07 -3.66
N ARG A 160 -14.87 -11.57 -3.79
CA ARG A 160 -16.00 -11.15 -2.94
C ARG A 160 -16.16 -12.12 -1.76
N PRO A 161 -16.45 -11.62 -0.55
CA PRO A 161 -16.80 -12.48 0.58
C PRO A 161 -18.02 -13.39 0.27
N PRO A 162 -18.14 -14.57 0.94
CA PRO A 162 -17.20 -15.10 1.93
C PRO A 162 -15.94 -15.68 1.26
N VAL A 163 -14.77 -15.34 1.81
CA VAL A 163 -13.47 -15.78 1.28
C VAL A 163 -12.45 -15.93 2.41
N ARG A 164 -11.50 -16.85 2.25
CA ARG A 164 -10.33 -16.99 3.11
C ARG A 164 -9.07 -16.71 2.30
N THR A 165 -8.13 -15.95 2.86
CA THR A 165 -6.90 -15.55 2.18
C THR A 165 -5.69 -15.77 3.06
N ASP A 166 -4.53 -15.98 2.43
CA ASP A 166 -3.26 -15.96 3.14
C ASP A 166 -2.96 -14.50 3.57
N PRO A 167 -2.68 -14.22 4.85
CA PRO A 167 -2.32 -12.88 5.30
C PRO A 167 -1.13 -12.26 4.54
N SER A 168 -0.13 -13.06 4.15
CA SER A 168 1.07 -12.62 3.42
C SER A 168 0.80 -12.27 1.95
N ALA A 169 -0.31 -12.77 1.39
CA ALA A 169 -0.75 -12.47 0.03
C ALA A 169 -1.91 -11.45 -0.01
N THR A 170 -2.43 -11.02 1.14
CA THR A 170 -3.57 -10.09 1.22
C THR A 170 -3.08 -8.66 1.18
N VAL A 171 -3.49 -7.92 0.15
CA VAL A 171 -3.06 -6.54 -0.11
C VAL A 171 -4.05 -5.54 0.46
N ALA A 172 -5.36 -5.73 0.20
CA ALA A 172 -6.36 -4.75 0.58
C ALA A 172 -7.76 -5.35 0.74
N TRP A 173 -8.66 -4.63 1.40
CA TRP A 173 -10.09 -4.96 1.46
C TRP A 173 -10.95 -3.71 1.66
N SER A 174 -12.22 -3.78 1.28
CA SER A 174 -13.21 -2.71 1.45
C SER A 174 -14.56 -3.28 1.84
N GLU A 175 -15.32 -2.57 2.67
CA GLU A 175 -16.65 -2.91 3.22
C GLU A 175 -16.76 -4.25 3.98
N THR A 176 -15.65 -4.98 4.12
CA THR A 176 -15.51 -6.21 4.88
C THR A 176 -14.29 -6.10 5.79
N THR A 177 -14.21 -6.94 6.83
CA THR A 177 -13.07 -6.97 7.76
C THR A 177 -12.78 -8.43 8.08
N PRO A 178 -11.51 -8.83 8.18
CA PRO A 178 -11.20 -10.20 8.55
C PRO A 178 -11.67 -10.46 9.98
N GLY A 179 -12.32 -11.61 10.20
CA GLY A 179 -12.66 -12.09 11.52
C GLY A 179 -11.41 -12.40 12.33
N SER A 180 -11.48 -12.22 13.65
CA SER A 180 -10.38 -12.53 14.59
C SER A 180 -10.13 -14.04 14.77
N HIS A 181 -10.93 -14.90 14.16
CA HIS A 181 -10.78 -16.34 14.25
C HIS A 181 -9.82 -16.85 13.18
N VAL A 182 -8.57 -17.07 13.60
CA VAL A 182 -7.68 -18.01 12.96
C VAL A 182 -8.30 -19.40 13.08
N ASP A 183 -8.83 -19.92 11.98
CA ASP A 183 -9.34 -21.29 11.96
C ASP A 183 -8.17 -22.27 11.84
N SER A 184 -7.81 -22.93 12.95
CA SER A 184 -6.76 -23.97 12.99
C SER A 184 -7.15 -25.28 12.27
N ALA A 185 -8.24 -25.26 11.47
CA ALA A 185 -8.91 -26.45 10.94
C ALA A 185 -8.08 -27.26 9.92
N LEU A 186 -7.03 -26.67 9.34
CA LEU A 186 -6.08 -27.37 8.48
C LEU A 186 -5.12 -28.30 9.25
N SER A 187 -5.01 -28.15 10.59
CA SER A 187 -4.18 -29.02 11.44
C SER A 187 -4.64 -30.48 11.50
N ASN A 188 -5.81 -30.81 10.94
CA ASN A 188 -6.37 -32.16 10.93
C ASN A 188 -6.08 -32.96 9.65
N LEU A 189 -5.40 -32.37 8.65
CA LEU A 189 -4.89 -33.09 7.48
C LEU A 189 -3.51 -33.68 7.79
N ILE A 190 -3.51 -34.97 8.15
CA ILE A 190 -2.32 -35.78 8.45
C ILE A 190 -1.33 -35.70 7.27
N GLY A 191 -0.20 -35.00 7.45
CA GLY A 191 0.97 -35.13 6.57
C GLY A 191 1.69 -33.85 6.12
N GLN A 192 1.22 -32.64 6.46
CA GLN A 192 1.93 -31.39 6.12
C GLN A 192 2.63 -30.78 7.35
N SER A 193 3.84 -30.28 7.11
CA SER A 193 4.70 -29.61 8.10
C SER A 193 4.03 -28.37 8.69
N SER A 194 4.28 -28.16 9.97
CA SER A 194 3.49 -27.36 10.92
C SER A 194 3.67 -25.84 10.85
N ASP A 195 3.90 -25.26 9.66
CA ASP A 195 4.13 -23.81 9.49
C ASP A 195 2.95 -23.06 8.79
N GLU A 196 1.92 -23.77 8.29
CA GLU A 196 0.86 -23.20 7.43
C GLU A 196 -0.56 -23.25 8.06
N THR A 197 -0.80 -22.54 9.18
CA THR A 197 -2.15 -22.58 9.80
C THR A 197 -2.72 -21.21 10.17
N TYR A 198 -2.55 -20.19 9.31
CA TYR A 198 -3.16 -18.87 9.55
C TYR A 198 -3.76 -18.31 8.25
N GLN A 199 -5.07 -18.08 8.27
CA GLN A 199 -5.82 -17.48 7.16
C GLN A 199 -6.67 -16.33 7.70
N LEU A 200 -6.81 -15.27 6.92
CA LEU A 200 -7.79 -14.21 7.16
C LEU A 200 -9.15 -14.69 6.64
N GLU A 201 -10.17 -14.68 7.48
CA GLU A 201 -11.53 -15.04 7.07
C GLU A 201 -12.41 -13.81 6.93
N PHE A 202 -12.93 -13.57 5.73
CA PHE A 202 -13.87 -12.50 5.45
C PHE A 202 -15.26 -13.10 5.30
N THR A 203 -16.18 -12.73 6.19
CA THR A 203 -17.56 -13.26 6.24
C THR A 203 -18.64 -12.21 5.96
N GLY A 204 -18.24 -10.98 5.66
CA GLY A 204 -19.17 -9.91 5.28
C GLY A 204 -20.07 -10.28 4.09
N SER A 205 -21.22 -9.60 3.95
CA SER A 205 -22.13 -9.79 2.82
C SER A 205 -21.76 -8.99 1.58
N ASP A 206 -20.93 -7.98 1.76
CA ASP A 206 -20.60 -6.96 0.76
C ASP A 206 -19.07 -6.77 0.69
N GLY A 207 -18.63 -5.86 -0.18
CA GLY A 207 -17.22 -5.52 -0.31
C GLY A 207 -16.38 -6.50 -1.15
N PHE A 208 -15.07 -6.34 -1.01
CA PHE A 208 -14.07 -7.13 -1.73
C PHE A 208 -12.77 -7.26 -0.95
N VAL A 209 -11.97 -8.26 -1.33
CA VAL A 209 -10.61 -8.51 -0.85
C VAL A 209 -9.69 -8.63 -2.05
N VAL A 210 -8.53 -7.99 -1.99
CA VAL A 210 -7.48 -8.01 -3.00
C VAL A 210 -6.36 -8.91 -2.51
N VAL A 211 -6.01 -9.90 -3.32
CA VAL A 211 -4.84 -10.75 -3.11
C VAL A 211 -3.87 -10.64 -4.27
N GLN A 212 -2.59 -10.78 -4.01
CA GLN A 212 -1.55 -10.76 -5.03
C GLN A 212 -0.97 -12.16 -5.26
N PRO A 213 -0.39 -12.45 -6.45
CA PRO A 213 0.29 -13.70 -6.75
C PRO A 213 1.71 -13.76 -6.13
N TYR A 214 1.84 -13.37 -4.86
CA TYR A 214 3.09 -13.38 -4.09
C TYR A 214 2.79 -13.39 -2.58
N GLU A 215 3.59 -14.11 -1.83
CA GLU A 215 3.53 -14.16 -0.36
C GLU A 215 4.66 -13.29 0.19
N GLU A 216 4.32 -12.15 0.81
CA GLU A 216 5.31 -11.33 1.49
C GLU A 216 5.83 -12.07 2.73
N GLY A 217 7.11 -12.44 2.71
CA GLY A 217 7.71 -13.17 3.83
C GLY A 217 7.60 -12.39 5.14
N ALA A 218 7.35 -13.11 6.25
CA ALA A 218 7.72 -12.58 7.57
C ALA A 218 9.19 -12.14 7.51
N PRO A 219 9.58 -11.00 8.12
CA PRO A 219 10.96 -10.54 8.07
C PRO A 219 11.85 -11.68 8.55
N GLN A 220 12.66 -12.21 7.62
CA GLN A 220 13.67 -13.20 7.95
C GLN A 220 14.67 -12.51 8.87
N GLN A 221 14.62 -12.87 10.17
CA GLN A 221 15.66 -12.53 11.14
C GLN A 221 16.97 -13.22 10.77
#